data_AF-A0A7J8PV33-F1
#
_entry.id   AF-A0A7J8PV33-F1
#
_cell.length_a   1.000
_cell.length_b   1.000
_cell.length_c   1.000
_cell.angle_alpha   90.00
_cell.angle_beta   90.00
_cell.angle_gamma   90.00
#
_symmetry.space_group_name_H-M   'P 1'
#
loop_
_entity.id
_entity.type
_entity.pdbx_description
1 polymer ?
#
loop_
_entity_poly.entity_id
_entity_poly.type
_entity_poly.pdbx_seq_one_letter_code
_entity_poly.pdbx_strand_id
1 'polypeptide(L)'
;MASYNQGCLILVGILVTLSLPYSHAFWRNENKIQTAVFLSPKFVLGPGSVENRFYYNVDFPKGHIAVKSFDAEVIDEAGNPIPLHETYLHHWVVVRYYVRKGVEISEFDDPRKFNESDYISGRNSGICQNLGQFFGLGSETRKTSTHVPNPYGIEAGNPAEIPSGFEEQWMLNVHAIDTRG
;
A
#
# COMPACT_ATOMS: atom_id res chain seq x y z
N MET A 1 58.75 27.71 30.67
CA MET A 1 58.26 26.52 29.94
C MET A 1 56.87 26.22 30.46
N ALA A 2 55.83 26.55 29.69
CA ALA A 2 54.45 26.29 30.09
C ALA A 2 54.11 24.82 29.79
N SER A 3 53.84 24.02 30.83
CA SER A 3 53.37 22.65 30.65
C SER A 3 51.94 22.70 30.13
N TYR A 4 51.78 22.41 28.84
CA TYR A 4 50.45 22.27 28.25
C TYR A 4 49.81 21.01 28.83
N ASN A 5 48.71 21.21 29.55
CA ASN A 5 48.08 20.17 30.37
C ASN A 5 47.39 19.16 29.45
N GLN A 6 48.03 18.01 29.25
CA GLN A 6 47.66 16.98 28.27
C GLN A 6 46.24 16.43 28.49
N GLY A 7 45.71 16.53 29.71
CA GLY A 7 44.31 16.18 30.03
C GLY A 7 43.26 17.13 29.44
N CYS A 8 43.60 18.41 29.21
CA CYS A 8 42.67 19.38 28.63
C CYS A 8 42.45 19.10 27.12
N LEU A 9 43.50 18.66 26.42
CA LEU A 9 43.42 18.27 25.01
C LEU A 9 42.57 17.00 24.79
N ILE A 10 42.61 16.05 25.74
CA ILE A 10 41.81 14.82 25.68
C ILE A 10 40.32 15.13 25.89
N LEU A 11 39.99 16.01 26.84
CA LEU A 11 38.60 16.43 27.12
C LEU A 11 37.97 17.20 25.95
N VAL A 12 38.73 18.08 25.29
CA VAL A 12 38.28 18.78 24.07
C VAL A 12 38.05 17.79 22.93
N GLY A 13 38.92 16.77 22.78
CA GLY A 13 38.76 15.72 21.78
C GLY A 13 37.46 14.93 21.94
N ILE A 14 37.13 14.51 23.17
CA ILE A 14 35.90 13.75 23.45
C ILE A 14 34.65 14.61 23.18
N LEU A 15 34.65 15.90 23.57
CA LEU A 15 33.52 16.80 23.33
C LEU A 15 33.24 17.02 21.84
N VAL A 16 34.29 17.08 21.00
CA VAL A 16 34.16 17.21 19.54
C VAL A 16 33.58 15.93 18.92
N THR A 17 33.92 14.75 19.45
CA THR A 17 33.33 13.50 18.93
C THR A 17 31.85 13.32 19.27
N LEU A 18 31.38 13.88 20.39
CA LEU A 18 29.97 13.83 20.80
C LEU A 18 29.09 14.89 20.11
N SER A 19 29.71 15.92 19.53
CA SER A 19 29.03 16.99 18.79
C SER A 19 29.08 16.81 17.27
N LEU A 20 29.68 15.73 16.78
CA LEU A 20 29.40 15.22 15.45
C LEU A 20 27.96 14.72 15.46
N PRO A 21 27.00 15.35 14.76
CA PRO A 21 25.76 14.67 14.48
C PRO A 21 26.15 13.34 13.84
N TYR A 22 25.64 12.22 14.36
CA TYR A 22 25.50 10.99 13.59
C TYR A 22 24.60 11.36 12.40
N SER A 23 25.23 12.00 11.42
CA SER A 23 24.78 12.04 10.06
C SER A 23 24.97 10.60 9.63
N HIS A 24 23.97 9.77 9.95
CA HIS A 24 23.56 8.77 8.99
C HIS A 24 23.43 9.58 7.70
N ALA A 25 24.45 9.50 6.86
CA ALA A 25 24.35 9.90 5.49
C ALA A 25 23.21 9.05 4.96
N PHE A 26 22.00 9.62 5.03
CA PHE A 26 20.88 9.17 4.26
C PHE A 26 21.35 9.46 2.85
N TRP A 27 22.04 8.47 2.27
CA TRP A 27 22.31 8.44 0.86
C TRP A 27 20.93 8.47 0.22
N ARG A 28 20.49 9.69 -0.07
CA ARG A 28 19.26 10.04 -0.73
C ARG A 28 19.43 9.55 -2.16
N ASN A 29 19.29 8.25 -2.33
CA ASN A 29 18.97 7.66 -3.61
C ASN A 29 17.48 7.94 -3.83
N GLU A 30 17.15 9.21 -4.08
CA GLU A 30 15.82 9.66 -4.55
C GLU A 30 15.50 9.17 -5.97
N ASN A 31 16.32 8.25 -6.48
CA ASN A 31 16.17 7.69 -7.79
C ASN A 31 15.32 6.42 -7.71
N LYS A 32 14.08 6.56 -8.20
CA LYS A 32 13.15 5.53 -8.72
C LYS A 32 11.84 5.31 -7.95
N ILE A 33 11.25 6.33 -7.32
CA ILE A 33 9.79 6.26 -7.09
C ILE A 33 9.12 6.35 -8.47
N GLN A 34 8.38 5.32 -8.84
CA GLN A 34 7.54 5.30 -10.04
C GLN A 34 6.09 5.41 -9.60
N THR A 35 5.33 6.26 -10.30
CA THR A 35 3.90 6.44 -10.06
C THR A 35 3.14 5.93 -11.27
N ALA A 36 2.10 5.14 -11.03
CA ALA A 36 1.18 4.66 -12.06
C ALA A 36 -0.25 4.83 -11.55
N VAL A 37 -1.19 5.02 -12.48
CA VAL A 37 -2.62 5.15 -12.21
C VAL A 37 -3.34 4.06 -12.98
N PHE A 38 -4.27 3.39 -12.30
CA PHE A 38 -5.06 2.30 -12.85
C PHE A 38 -6.54 2.59 -12.62
N LEU A 39 -7.38 2.15 -13.55
CA LEU A 39 -8.83 2.30 -13.45
C LEU A 39 -9.46 0.95 -13.15
N SER A 40 -10.42 0.92 -12.22
CA SER A 40 -11.30 -0.23 -12.08
C SER A 40 -12.30 -0.27 -13.24
N PRO A 41 -12.97 -1.42 -13.45
CA PRO A 41 -14.22 -1.43 -14.20
C PRO A 41 -15.21 -0.40 -13.65
N LYS A 42 -16.07 0.09 -14.54
CA LYS A 42 -17.14 1.04 -14.21
C LYS A 42 -18.20 0.36 -13.33
N PHE A 43 -18.65 1.06 -12.31
CA PHE A 43 -19.89 0.76 -11.59
C PHE A 43 -20.90 1.92 -11.75
N VAL A 44 -22.18 1.65 -11.54
CA VAL A 44 -23.26 2.64 -11.70
C VAL A 44 -23.99 2.78 -10.37
N LEU A 45 -24.20 4.01 -9.94
CA LEU A 45 -24.97 4.35 -8.74
C LEU A 45 -26.20 5.18 -9.14
N GLY A 46 -27.35 4.81 -8.57
CA GLY A 46 -28.54 5.66 -8.54
C GLY A 46 -28.69 6.38 -7.19
N PRO A 47 -29.54 7.41 -7.08
CA PRO A 47 -29.75 8.15 -5.83
C PRO A 47 -30.06 7.23 -4.65
N GLY A 48 -29.31 7.36 -3.55
CA GLY A 48 -29.47 6.54 -2.33
C GLY A 48 -29.04 5.08 -2.45
N SER A 49 -28.52 4.66 -3.61
CA SER A 49 -28.07 3.27 -3.82
C SER A 49 -26.70 3.00 -3.20
N VAL A 50 -26.43 1.72 -2.99
CA VAL A 50 -25.17 1.21 -2.46
C VAL A 50 -24.63 0.16 -3.42
N GLU A 51 -23.34 0.25 -3.73
CA GLU A 51 -22.62 -0.73 -4.52
C GLU A 51 -21.45 -1.27 -3.73
N ASN A 52 -21.27 -2.60 -3.77
CA ASN A 52 -20.13 -3.29 -3.17
C ASN A 52 -19.54 -4.28 -4.19
N ARG A 53 -18.40 -3.92 -4.78
CA ARG A 53 -17.78 -4.63 -5.92
C ARG A 53 -16.41 -5.17 -5.55
N PHE A 54 -16.02 -6.31 -6.11
CA PHE A 54 -14.72 -6.95 -5.87
C PHE A 54 -14.01 -7.18 -7.21
N TYR A 55 -13.04 -6.34 -7.54
CA TYR A 55 -12.28 -6.48 -8.78
C TYR A 55 -11.02 -7.30 -8.51
N TYR A 56 -10.87 -8.43 -9.20
CA TYR A 56 -9.73 -9.33 -9.06
C TYR A 56 -8.76 -9.18 -10.21
N ASN A 57 -7.48 -9.45 -9.93
CA ASN A 57 -6.39 -9.36 -10.92
C ASN A 57 -6.32 -7.97 -11.56
N VAL A 58 -6.49 -6.92 -10.74
CA VAL A 58 -6.32 -5.54 -11.20
C VAL A 58 -4.88 -5.34 -11.69
N ASP A 59 -4.71 -4.46 -12.67
CA ASP A 59 -3.46 -4.25 -13.44
C ASP A 59 -2.31 -3.60 -12.64
N PHE A 60 -2.27 -3.78 -11.33
CA PHE A 60 -1.24 -3.25 -10.46
C PHE A 60 0.15 -3.80 -10.82
N PRO A 61 1.21 -3.01 -10.55
CA PRO A 61 2.57 -3.38 -10.92
C PRO A 61 2.95 -4.74 -10.34
N LYS A 62 3.42 -5.61 -11.22
CA LYS A 62 3.94 -6.94 -10.87
C LYS A 62 5.45 -6.89 -10.69
N GLY A 63 5.97 -7.85 -9.93
CA GLY A 63 7.40 -8.01 -9.66
C GLY A 63 7.80 -7.46 -8.28
N HIS A 64 9.09 -7.59 -7.96
CA HIS A 64 9.60 -7.28 -6.64
C HIS A 64 9.71 -5.76 -6.42
N ILE A 65 8.74 -5.20 -5.73
CA ILE A 65 8.59 -3.76 -5.52
C ILE A 65 8.41 -3.41 -4.04
N ALA A 66 8.64 -2.15 -3.70
CA ALA A 66 8.32 -1.57 -2.41
C ALA A 66 7.28 -0.45 -2.60
N VAL A 67 6.06 -0.66 -2.11
CA VAL A 67 4.98 0.32 -2.16
C VAL A 67 5.27 1.45 -1.17
N LYS A 68 5.24 2.69 -1.66
CA LYS A 68 5.54 3.91 -0.89
C LYS A 68 4.30 4.69 -0.49
N SER A 69 3.24 4.64 -1.28
CA SER A 69 1.93 5.21 -1.01
C SER A 69 0.91 4.51 -1.89
N PHE A 70 -0.35 4.56 -1.47
CA PHE A 70 -1.48 4.03 -2.22
C PHE A 70 -2.67 4.98 -2.05
N ASP A 71 -3.12 5.59 -3.15
CA ASP A 71 -4.21 6.55 -3.14
C ASP A 71 -5.34 6.08 -4.05
N ALA A 72 -6.58 6.44 -3.71
CA ALA A 72 -7.76 6.16 -4.53
C ALA A 72 -8.56 7.45 -4.73
N GLU A 73 -9.33 7.50 -5.82
CA GLU A 73 -10.30 8.55 -6.14
C GLU A 73 -11.48 7.93 -6.87
N VAL A 74 -12.67 8.53 -6.74
CA VAL A 74 -13.83 8.20 -7.56
C VAL A 74 -13.96 9.23 -8.65
N ILE A 75 -14.01 8.79 -9.90
CA ILE A 75 -14.12 9.67 -11.06
C ILE A 75 -15.38 9.37 -11.86
N ASP A 76 -15.89 10.39 -12.56
CA ASP A 76 -16.93 10.23 -13.57
C ASP A 76 -16.36 9.67 -14.90
N GLU A 77 -17.22 9.49 -15.89
CA GLU A 77 -16.82 8.98 -17.22
C GLU A 77 -15.85 9.92 -17.97
N ALA A 78 -15.83 11.21 -17.62
CA ALA A 78 -14.91 12.20 -18.16
C ALA A 78 -13.59 12.29 -17.37
N GLY A 79 -13.44 11.50 -16.31
CA GLY A 79 -12.25 11.47 -15.45
C GLY A 79 -12.23 12.55 -14.36
N ASN A 80 -13.35 13.24 -14.11
CA ASN A 80 -13.42 14.26 -13.07
C ASN A 80 -13.70 13.62 -11.71
N PRO A 81 -13.00 14.04 -10.63
CA PRO A 81 -13.31 13.59 -9.28
C PRO A 81 -14.75 13.90 -8.88
N ILE A 82 -15.46 12.90 -8.36
CA ILE A 82 -16.83 13.05 -7.86
C ILE A 82 -16.79 13.61 -6.42
N PRO A 83 -17.55 14.68 -6.13
CA PRO A 83 -17.62 15.24 -4.78
C PRO A 83 -18.08 14.22 -3.74
N LEU A 84 -17.52 14.33 -2.53
CA LEU A 84 -17.85 13.44 -1.42
C LEU A 84 -19.34 13.47 -1.03
N HIS A 85 -20.01 14.62 -1.23
CA HIS A 85 -21.42 14.79 -0.94
C HIS A 85 -22.35 14.17 -2.00
N GLU A 86 -21.80 13.67 -3.12
CA GLU A 86 -22.55 12.91 -4.12
C GLU A 86 -22.29 11.42 -4.02
N THR A 87 -21.02 11.03 -3.87
CA THR A 87 -20.63 9.63 -3.70
C THR A 87 -19.66 9.52 -2.55
N TYR A 88 -20.05 8.76 -1.54
CA TYR A 88 -19.25 8.45 -0.36
C TYR A 88 -18.61 7.07 -0.55
N LEU A 89 -17.28 6.98 -0.58
CA LEU A 89 -16.61 5.68 -0.45
C LEU A 89 -16.69 5.26 1.01
N HIS A 90 -17.65 4.38 1.32
CA HIS A 90 -17.79 3.81 2.65
C HIS A 90 -16.54 3.03 3.06
N HIS A 91 -15.93 2.32 2.11
CA HIS A 91 -14.53 1.93 2.13
C HIS A 91 -14.08 1.56 0.72
N TRP A 92 -12.78 1.60 0.52
CA TRP A 92 -12.13 0.91 -0.58
C TRP A 92 -11.02 0.06 0.02
N VAL A 93 -10.80 -1.14 -0.49
CA VAL A 93 -9.78 -2.03 0.08
C VAL A 93 -8.94 -2.59 -1.03
N VAL A 94 -7.63 -2.34 -0.96
CA VAL A 94 -6.66 -3.04 -1.81
C VAL A 94 -5.91 -4.06 -0.99
N VAL A 95 -5.90 -5.30 -1.48
CA VAL A 95 -5.12 -6.41 -0.91
C VAL A 95 -4.43 -7.20 -2.00
N ARG A 96 -3.25 -7.72 -1.65
CA ARG A 96 -2.59 -8.76 -2.44
C ARG A 96 -3.09 -10.14 -2.01
N TYR A 97 -3.08 -11.08 -2.93
CA TYR A 97 -3.36 -12.49 -2.68
C TYR A 97 -2.57 -13.35 -3.66
N TYR A 98 -2.48 -14.65 -3.38
CA TYR A 98 -1.89 -15.62 -4.27
C TYR A 98 -2.99 -16.54 -4.80
N VAL A 99 -2.99 -16.75 -6.11
CA VAL A 99 -3.92 -17.67 -6.79
C VAL A 99 -3.17 -18.75 -7.54
N ARG A 100 -3.71 -19.97 -7.57
CA ARG A 100 -3.13 -21.07 -8.33
C ARG A 100 -3.09 -20.71 -9.81
N LYS A 101 -1.96 -20.93 -10.47
CA LYS A 101 -1.80 -20.68 -11.90
C LYS A 101 -2.86 -21.43 -12.71
N GLY A 102 -3.52 -20.72 -13.61
CA GLY A 102 -4.59 -21.27 -14.47
C GLY A 102 -5.98 -21.27 -13.83
N VAL A 103 -6.12 -20.77 -12.60
CA VAL A 103 -7.43 -20.47 -12.00
C VAL A 103 -7.76 -19.00 -12.26
N GLU A 104 -8.93 -18.76 -12.83
CA GLU A 104 -9.50 -17.42 -12.96
C GLU A 104 -10.56 -17.19 -11.87
N ILE A 105 -10.47 -16.05 -11.20
CA ILE A 105 -11.42 -15.62 -10.18
C ILE A 105 -12.37 -14.59 -10.81
N SER A 106 -13.68 -14.75 -10.59
CA SER A 106 -14.68 -13.81 -11.12
C SER A 106 -14.81 -12.56 -10.25
N GLU A 107 -15.20 -11.43 -10.85
CA GLU A 107 -15.44 -10.13 -10.19
C GLU A 107 -16.55 -10.14 -9.12
N PHE A 108 -17.30 -11.23 -9.01
CA PHE A 108 -18.42 -11.37 -8.07
C PHE A 108 -18.22 -12.50 -7.07
N ASP A 109 -17.07 -13.15 -7.12
CA ASP A 109 -16.78 -14.20 -6.18
C ASP A 109 -16.57 -13.58 -4.79
N ASP A 110 -17.29 -14.12 -3.82
CA ASP A 110 -17.08 -13.75 -2.43
C ASP A 110 -15.73 -14.32 -1.99
N PRO A 111 -14.79 -13.50 -1.45
CA PRO A 111 -13.51 -14.00 -0.95
C PRO A 111 -13.64 -15.18 0.02
N ARG A 112 -14.75 -15.25 0.74
CA ARG A 112 -15.05 -16.30 1.72
C ARG A 112 -15.49 -17.62 1.08
N LYS A 113 -15.77 -17.63 -0.22
CA LYS A 113 -16.23 -18.80 -0.98
C LYS A 113 -15.13 -19.42 -1.83
N PHE A 114 -13.93 -18.84 -1.85
CA PHE A 114 -12.82 -19.47 -2.55
C PHE A 114 -12.44 -20.79 -1.92
N ASN A 115 -12.10 -21.75 -2.78
CA ASN A 115 -11.47 -22.96 -2.33
C ASN A 115 -10.11 -22.61 -1.73
N GLU A 116 -9.88 -23.00 -0.47
CA GLU A 116 -8.61 -22.78 0.24
C GLU A 116 -7.42 -23.37 -0.52
N SER A 117 -7.63 -24.35 -1.41
CA SER A 117 -6.55 -24.92 -2.22
C SER A 117 -6.05 -24.02 -3.34
N ASP A 118 -6.86 -23.04 -3.79
CA ASP A 118 -6.58 -22.24 -4.98
C ASP A 118 -6.37 -20.75 -4.67
N TYR A 119 -6.73 -20.32 -3.46
CA TYR A 119 -6.59 -18.95 -3.00
C TYR A 119 -5.86 -18.89 -1.66
N ILE A 120 -4.86 -18.01 -1.57
CA ILE A 120 -4.13 -17.72 -0.33
C ILE A 120 -4.14 -16.21 -0.12
N SER A 121 -4.71 -15.75 1.00
CA SER A 121 -4.67 -14.33 1.34
C SER A 121 -3.22 -13.86 1.49
N GLY A 122 -2.90 -12.72 0.88
CA GLY A 122 -1.60 -12.09 1.04
C GLY A 122 -1.45 -11.50 2.44
N ARG A 123 -0.45 -11.97 3.17
CA ARG A 123 -0.18 -11.57 4.56
C ARG A 123 0.74 -10.35 4.58
N ASN A 124 0.77 -9.63 5.70
CA ASN A 124 1.81 -8.63 5.93
C ASN A 124 3.11 -9.31 6.36
N SER A 125 4.25 -8.66 6.09
CA SER A 125 5.53 -9.12 6.60
C SER A 125 5.57 -8.92 8.13
N GLY A 126 6.06 -9.91 8.87
CA GLY A 126 6.22 -9.82 10.33
C GLY A 126 5.90 -11.11 11.08
N ILE A 127 5.86 -11.01 12.40
CA ILE A 127 5.65 -12.16 13.31
C ILE A 127 4.18 -12.62 13.30
N CYS A 128 3.25 -11.71 13.02
CA CYS A 128 1.82 -12.00 13.00
C CYS A 128 1.42 -12.75 11.72
N GLN A 129 1.38 -14.07 11.80
CA GLN A 129 1.07 -14.95 10.67
C GLN A 129 -0.35 -14.80 10.09
N ASN A 130 -1.26 -14.08 10.74
CA ASN A 130 -2.67 -14.02 10.38
C ASN A 130 -3.17 -12.59 10.08
N LEU A 131 -2.28 -11.60 9.95
CA LEU A 131 -2.66 -10.23 9.63
C LEU A 131 -2.30 -9.89 8.18
N GLY A 132 -3.20 -9.19 7.50
CA GLY A 132 -2.98 -8.66 6.16
C GLY A 132 -2.60 -7.19 6.22
N GLN A 133 -1.86 -6.72 5.21
CA GLN A 133 -1.75 -5.29 4.94
C GLN A 133 -2.87 -4.91 3.99
N PHE A 134 -3.64 -3.90 4.35
CA PHE A 134 -4.75 -3.37 3.57
C PHE A 134 -4.48 -1.88 3.29
N PHE A 135 -4.92 -1.37 2.15
CA PHE A 135 -4.98 0.07 1.88
C PHE A 135 -6.44 0.51 1.78
N GLY A 136 -6.75 1.73 2.23
CA GLY A 136 -8.11 2.29 2.18
C GLY A 136 -9.10 1.75 3.22
N LEU A 137 -8.65 0.87 4.12
CA LEU A 137 -9.51 0.29 5.17
C LEU A 137 -9.96 1.35 6.18
N GLY A 138 -11.27 1.45 6.42
CA GLY A 138 -11.87 2.38 7.36
C GLY A 138 -12.95 3.25 6.69
N SER A 139 -13.23 4.42 7.27
CA SER A 139 -14.08 5.44 6.64
C SER A 139 -13.45 6.01 5.37
N GLU A 140 -14.15 6.91 4.69
CA GLU A 140 -13.61 7.64 3.53
C GLU A 140 -12.19 8.19 3.79
N THR A 141 -11.26 7.82 2.90
CA THR A 141 -9.83 8.16 3.00
C THR A 141 -9.29 8.85 1.75
N ARG A 142 -10.15 9.22 0.78
CA ARG A 142 -9.72 10.06 -0.33
C ARG A 142 -9.03 11.32 0.17
N LYS A 143 -7.91 11.66 -0.47
CA LYS A 143 -7.06 12.83 -0.14
C LYS A 143 -6.39 12.76 1.24
N THR A 144 -6.40 11.60 1.90
CA THR A 144 -5.56 11.34 3.08
C THR A 144 -4.21 10.76 2.66
N SER A 145 -3.16 11.09 3.40
CA SER A 145 -1.81 10.60 3.09
C SER A 145 -1.62 9.16 3.55
N THR A 146 -1.21 8.29 2.64
CA THR A 146 -0.83 6.90 2.92
C THR A 146 0.69 6.68 2.86
N HIS A 147 1.47 7.75 2.95
CA HIS A 147 2.92 7.72 2.72
C HIS A 147 3.67 6.88 3.77
N VAL A 148 4.49 5.95 3.30
CA VAL A 148 5.44 5.19 4.11
C VAL A 148 6.79 5.92 4.13
N PRO A 149 7.32 6.31 5.30
CA PRO A 149 8.57 7.07 5.38
C PRO A 149 9.79 6.24 4.97
N ASN A 150 10.83 6.90 4.46
CA ASN A 150 12.10 6.24 4.17
C ASN A 150 12.81 5.79 5.47
N PRO A 151 13.59 4.68 5.46
CA PRO A 151 13.93 3.81 4.31
C PRO A 151 12.89 2.69 4.06
N TYR A 152 11.73 2.74 4.70
CA TYR A 152 10.75 1.65 4.67
C TYR A 152 9.88 1.66 3.42
N GLY A 153 9.27 0.52 3.13
CA GLY A 153 8.27 0.33 2.09
C GLY A 153 7.53 -0.98 2.35
N ILE A 154 6.31 -1.09 1.82
CA ILE A 154 5.54 -2.33 1.90
C ILE A 154 5.96 -3.21 0.73
N GLU A 155 6.66 -4.30 1.02
CA GLU A 155 7.18 -5.22 0.01
C GLU A 155 6.06 -6.02 -0.66
N ALA A 156 6.13 -6.14 -1.98
CA ALA A 156 5.25 -6.99 -2.78
C ALA A 156 6.03 -7.67 -3.92
N GLY A 157 5.52 -8.80 -4.40
CA GLY A 157 6.06 -9.52 -5.55
C GLY A 157 7.45 -10.12 -5.37
N ASN A 158 7.86 -10.38 -4.12
CA ASN A 158 9.10 -11.10 -3.84
C ASN A 158 8.95 -12.58 -4.27
N PRO A 159 9.72 -13.06 -5.27
CA PRO A 159 9.59 -14.43 -5.76
C PRO A 159 9.86 -15.50 -4.71
N ALA A 160 10.60 -15.18 -3.64
CA ALA A 160 10.85 -16.09 -2.53
C ALA A 160 9.63 -16.27 -1.61
N GLU A 161 8.66 -15.34 -1.62
CA GLU A 161 7.44 -15.41 -0.81
C GLU A 161 6.26 -16.03 -1.57
N ILE A 162 6.31 -16.08 -2.90
CA ILE A 162 5.23 -16.63 -3.74
C ILE A 162 5.25 -18.17 -3.67
N PRO A 163 4.17 -18.83 -3.21
CA PRO A 163 4.11 -20.29 -3.14
C PRO A 163 4.26 -20.97 -4.51
N SER A 164 4.89 -22.15 -4.53
CA SER A 164 5.08 -22.91 -5.77
C SER A 164 3.73 -23.25 -6.42
N GLY A 165 3.60 -22.96 -7.71
CA GLY A 165 2.35 -23.16 -8.47
C GLY A 165 1.34 -22.01 -8.36
N PHE A 166 1.67 -20.95 -7.64
CA PHE A 166 0.83 -19.76 -7.49
C PHE A 166 1.44 -18.54 -8.21
N GLU A 167 0.62 -17.52 -8.37
CA GLU A 167 1.02 -16.17 -8.76
C GLU A 167 0.40 -15.14 -7.82
N GLU A 168 1.14 -14.05 -7.57
CA GLU A 168 0.62 -12.92 -6.78
C GLU A 168 -0.25 -12.04 -7.68
N GLN A 169 -1.44 -11.70 -7.18
CA GLN A 169 -2.40 -10.80 -7.81
C GLN A 169 -2.95 -9.82 -6.76
N TRP A 170 -3.68 -8.81 -7.24
CA TRP A 170 -4.29 -7.78 -6.40
C TRP A 170 -5.81 -7.79 -6.55
N MET A 171 -6.50 -7.54 -5.45
CA MET A 171 -7.96 -7.35 -5.40
C MET A 171 -8.24 -5.94 -4.91
N LEU A 172 -9.18 -5.28 -5.58
CA LEU A 172 -9.76 -4.00 -5.19
C LEU A 172 -11.23 -4.21 -4.83
N ASN A 173 -11.59 -3.97 -3.58
CA ASN A 173 -12.97 -3.86 -3.16
C ASN A 173 -13.38 -2.39 -3.14
N VAL A 174 -14.53 -2.07 -3.74
CA VAL A 174 -15.12 -0.73 -3.75
C VAL A 174 -16.50 -0.82 -3.13
N HIS A 175 -16.70 -0.13 -2.01
CA HIS A 175 -17.99 0.00 -1.36
C HIS A 175 -18.40 1.47 -1.34
N ALA A 176 -19.29 1.83 -2.26
CA ALA A 176 -19.68 3.20 -2.53
C ALA A 176 -21.18 3.41 -2.26
N ILE A 177 -21.52 4.60 -1.77
CA ILE A 177 -22.88 5.02 -1.46
C ILE A 177 -23.16 6.31 -2.21
N ASP A 178 -24.27 6.34 -2.94
CA ASP A 178 -24.80 7.58 -3.50
C ASP A 178 -25.55 8.35 -2.41
N THR A 179 -25.08 9.55 -2.10
CA THR A 179 -25.62 10.36 -0.98
C THR A 179 -26.65 11.39 -1.44
N ARG A 180 -27.13 11.32 -2.68
CA ARG A 180 -28.14 12.24 -3.25
C ARG A 180 -29.59 11.76 -3.02
N GLY A 181 -29.78 10.66 -2.27
CA GLY A 181 -31.07 10.05 -1.96
C GLY A 181 -31.72 10.54 -0.68
#